data_AF-A0A0B2QIZ8-F1
#
_entry.id   AF-A0A0B2QIZ8-F1
#
_cell.length_a   1.000
_cell.length_b   1.000
_cell.length_c   1.000
_cell.angle_alpha   90.00
_cell.angle_beta   90.00
_cell.angle_gamma   90.00
#
_symmetry.space_group_name_H-M   'P 1'
#
loop_
_entity.id
_entity.type
_entity.pdbx_description
1 polymer ?
#
loop_
_entity_poly.entity_id
_entity_poly.type
_entity_poly.pdbx_seq_one_letter_code
_entity_poly.pdbx_strand_id
1 'polypeptide(L)'
;MHSEDVFWRIFGGNSMVRVAKGGVDVWCLGFVDGGTRGRTPIVIGGHQLEDNLMQFDLDSNRFGFTSTLLLQDAKCSNLKVNNFANGIK
;
A
#
# COMPACT_ATOMS: atom_id res chain seq x y z
N MET A 1 -5.55 10.59 7.22
CA MET A 1 -4.67 11.08 8.31
C MET A 1 -5.17 12.45 8.79
N HIS A 2 -6.37 12.51 9.35
CA HIS A 2 -6.95 13.76 9.90
C HIS A 2 -7.33 13.64 11.38
N SER A 3 -7.01 12.50 12.01
CA SER A 3 -6.97 12.30 13.46
C SER A 3 -5.81 11.36 13.79
N GLU A 4 -5.36 11.40 15.05
CA GLU A 4 -4.28 10.53 15.56
C GLU A 4 -4.62 9.03 15.47
N ASP A 5 -5.90 8.69 15.36
CA ASP A 5 -6.38 7.31 15.25
C ASP A 5 -6.31 6.75 13.82
N VAL A 6 -5.94 7.57 12.83
CA VAL A 6 -5.91 7.17 11.41
C VAL A 6 -4.47 7.00 10.93
N PHE A 7 -3.99 5.76 10.95
CA PHE A 7 -2.68 5.38 10.45
C PHE A 7 -2.78 4.35 9.32
N TRP A 8 -1.90 4.44 8.33
CA TRP A 8 -1.70 3.40 7.34
C TRP A 8 -0.55 2.50 7.77
N ARG A 9 -0.85 1.24 8.09
CA ARG A 9 0.16 0.27 8.50
C ARG A 9 0.74 -0.46 7.29
N ILE A 10 2.06 -0.38 7.12
CA ILE A 10 2.81 -1.17 6.14
C ILE A 10 3.32 -2.43 6.83
N PHE A 11 2.90 -3.60 6.34
CA PHE A 11 3.30 -4.90 6.86
C PHE A 11 4.48 -5.49 6.09
N GLY A 12 5.06 -6.57 6.62
CA GLY A 12 6.21 -7.26 6.04
C GLY A 12 6.09 -7.59 4.54
N GLY A 13 4.90 -8.00 4.09
CA GLY A 13 4.64 -8.29 2.67
C GLY A 13 4.78 -7.06 1.75
N ASN A 14 4.53 -5.86 2.27
CA ASN A 14 4.62 -4.59 1.54
C ASN A 14 5.91 -3.80 1.83
N SER A 15 6.65 -4.18 2.88
CA SER A 15 7.91 -3.53 3.25
C SER A 15 9.15 -4.31 2.84
N MET A 16 9.06 -5.63 2.70
CA MET A 16 10.19 -6.49 2.40
C MET A 16 10.11 -7.06 0.98
N VAL A 17 11.26 -7.26 0.35
CA VAL A 17 11.41 -7.90 -0.97
C VAL A 17 12.33 -9.10 -0.83
N ARG A 18 11.89 -10.28 -1.30
CA ARG A 18 12.71 -11.49 -1.30
C ARG A 18 13.65 -11.48 -2.50
N VAL A 19 14.95 -11.60 -2.23
CA VAL A 19 15.99 -11.72 -3.25
C VAL A 19 16.55 -13.13 -3.20
N ALA A 20 16.09 -13.98 -4.13
CA ALA A 20 16.52 -15.35 -4.27
C ALA A 20 17.30 -15.52 -5.58
N LYS A 21 18.63 -15.39 -5.55
CA LYS A 21 19.49 -15.50 -6.75
C LYS A 21 20.87 -16.05 -6.39
N GLY A 22 21.39 -16.96 -7.22
CA GLY A 22 22.78 -17.45 -7.11
C GLY A 22 23.09 -18.18 -5.79
N GLY A 23 22.10 -18.88 -5.21
CA GLY A 23 22.26 -19.58 -3.92
C GLY A 23 22.05 -18.70 -2.68
N VAL A 24 21.78 -17.41 -2.87
CA VAL A 24 21.39 -16.50 -1.79
C VAL A 24 19.86 -16.41 -1.73
N ASP A 25 19.29 -16.47 -0.53
CA ASP A 25 17.87 -16.25 -0.24
C ASP A 25 17.75 -15.33 0.97
N VAL A 26 17.50 -14.05 0.72
CA VAL A 26 17.45 -13.00 1.75
C VAL A 26 16.25 -12.10 1.55
N TRP A 27 15.85 -11.42 2.63
CA TRP A 27 14.82 -10.39 2.61
C TRP A 27 15.46 -9.02 2.78
N CYS A 28 15.20 -8.13 1.84
CA CYS A 28 15.69 -6.75 1.85
C CYS A 28 14.55 -5.78 2.16
N LEU A 29 14.87 -4.66 2.80
CA LEU A 29 13.93 -3.56 2.98
C LEU A 29 13.66 -2.92 1.60
N GLY A 30 12.40 -2.90 1.17
CA GLY A 30 11.94 -2.36 -0.10
C GLY A 30 11.78 -0.84 -0.11
N PHE A 31 12.67 -0.12 0.60
CA PHE A 31 12.73 1.33 0.65
C PHE A 31 14.09 1.77 0.12
N VAL A 32 14.13 2.83 -0.67
CA VAL A 32 15.34 3.31 -1.34
C VAL A 32 15.61 4.76 -1.00
N ASP A 33 16.89 5.14 -1.02
CA ASP A 33 17.29 6.55 -0.87
C ASP A 33 16.92 7.33 -2.14
N GLY A 34 16.08 8.36 -1.98
CA GLY A 34 15.65 9.25 -3.06
C GLY A 34 16.67 10.35 -3.40
N GLY A 35 17.77 10.45 -2.64
CA GLY A 35 18.77 11.51 -2.76
C GLY A 35 18.30 12.86 -2.21
N THR A 36 19.16 13.88 -2.32
CA THR A 36 18.98 15.18 -1.64
C THR A 36 18.07 16.17 -2.36
N ARG A 37 17.62 15.86 -3.59
CA ARG A 37 16.84 16.79 -4.44
C ARG A 37 15.46 16.24 -4.82
N GLY A 38 14.89 15.35 -4.00
CA GLY A 38 13.55 14.84 -4.21
C GLY A 38 12.49 15.95 -4.14
N ARG A 39 11.60 16.02 -5.13
CA ARG A 39 10.45 16.94 -5.10
C ARG A 39 9.48 16.61 -3.96
N THR A 40 9.39 15.33 -3.60
CA THR A 40 8.52 14.80 -2.55
C THR A 40 9.38 14.00 -1.56
N PRO A 41 9.28 14.24 -0.24
CA PRO A 41 10.13 13.58 0.75
C PRO A 41 9.85 12.09 0.91
N ILE A 42 8.62 11.65 0.63
CA ILE A 42 8.19 10.24 0.70
C ILE A 42 7.35 9.93 -0.53
N VAL A 43 7.69 8.84 -1.23
CA VAL A 43 6.92 8.31 -2.34
C VAL A 43 6.52 6.89 -2.00
N ILE A 44 5.20 6.64 -1.90
CA ILE A 44 4.65 5.29 -1.72
C ILE A 44 4.57 4.65 -3.12
N GLY A 45 5.41 3.65 -3.36
CA GLY A 45 5.54 2.98 -4.66
C GLY A 45 4.59 1.79 -4.83
N GLY A 46 4.65 1.14 -6.00
CA GLY A 46 3.79 0.01 -6.34
C GLY A 46 3.83 -1.13 -5.31
N HIS A 47 5.02 -1.54 -4.87
CA HIS A 47 5.19 -2.62 -3.87
C HIS A 47 4.44 -2.36 -2.56
N GLN A 48 4.39 -1.10 -2.13
CA GLN A 48 3.64 -0.71 -0.93
C GLN A 48 2.13 -0.67 -1.16
N LEU A 49 1.68 -0.49 -2.41
CA LEU A 49 0.26 -0.47 -2.81
C LEU A 49 -0.31 -1.86 -3.09
N GLU A 50 0.54 -2.85 -3.37
CA GLU A 50 0.11 -4.22 -3.66
C GLU A 50 -0.76 -4.80 -2.53
N ASP A 51 -1.85 -5.46 -2.92
CA ASP A 51 -2.84 -6.04 -2.00
C ASP A 51 -3.39 -5.07 -0.94
N ASN A 52 -3.40 -3.75 -1.20
CA ASN A 52 -4.15 -2.76 -0.43
C ASN A 52 -5.29 -2.22 -1.32
N LEU A 53 -6.49 -2.05 -0.75
CA LEU A 53 -7.57 -1.37 -1.45
C LEU A 53 -7.42 0.14 -1.25
N MET A 54 -7.30 0.85 -2.36
CA MET A 54 -7.07 2.29 -2.40
C MET A 54 -8.28 2.99 -3.01
N GLN A 55 -8.80 4.03 -2.35
CA GLN A 55 -9.94 4.82 -2.83
C GLN A 55 -9.54 6.28 -2.95
N PHE A 56 -9.69 6.82 -4.15
CA PHE A 56 -9.54 8.25 -4.44
C PHE A 56 -10.93 8.84 -4.64
N ASP A 57 -11.48 9.43 -3.59
CA ASP A 57 -12.75 10.13 -3.64
C ASP A 57 -12.48 11.61 -3.92
N LEU A 58 -12.59 11.99 -5.19
CA LEU A 58 -12.33 13.36 -5.65
C LEU A 58 -13.46 14.32 -5.26
N ASP A 59 -14.70 13.83 -5.14
CA ASP A 59 -15.86 14.66 -4.78
C ASP A 59 -15.75 15.13 -3.33
N SER A 60 -15.32 14.24 -2.43
CA SER A 60 -15.11 14.55 -1.01
C SER A 60 -13.69 15.05 -0.69
N ASN A 61 -12.78 15.11 -1.66
CA ASN A 61 -11.34 15.33 -1.46
C ASN A 61 -10.74 14.39 -0.40
N ARG A 62 -11.09 13.10 -0.46
CA ARG A 62 -10.66 12.08 0.51
C ARG A 62 -9.87 10.98 -0.15
N PHE A 63 -8.88 10.51 0.60
CA PHE A 63 -8.09 9.33 0.26
C PHE A 63 -8.36 8.25 1.31
N GLY A 64 -8.98 7.17 0.87
CA GLY A 64 -9.25 5.98 1.67
C GLY A 64 -8.24 4.88 1.35
N PHE A 65 -7.87 4.12 2.38
CA PHE A 65 -6.95 3.00 2.24
C PHE A 65 -7.33 1.90 3.23
N THR A 66 -7.06 0.66 2.85
CA THR A 66 -6.93 -0.44 3.80
C THR A 66 -5.46 -0.66 4.14
N SER A 67 -5.18 -1.45 5.18
CA SER A 67 -3.91 -2.18 5.23
C SER A 67 -3.99 -3.42 4.33
N THR A 68 -2.90 -4.20 4.25
CA THR A 68 -2.85 -5.39 3.37
C THR A 68 -4.04 -6.32 3.58
N LEU A 69 -4.74 -6.64 2.48
CA LEU A 69 -5.89 -7.54 2.43
C LEU A 69 -5.51 -8.99 2.76
N LEU A 70 -4.21 -9.31 2.66
CA LEU A 70 -3.68 -10.63 2.98
C LEU A 70 -3.98 -11.06 4.43
N LEU A 71 -4.15 -10.09 5.36
CA LEU A 71 -4.55 -10.37 6.74
C LEU A 71 -6.03 -10.75 6.90
N GLN A 72 -6.82 -10.52 5.85
CA GLN A 72 -8.25 -10.85 5.79
C GLN A 72 -8.49 -12.04 4.84
N ASP A 73 -7.45 -12.83 4.55
CA ASP A 73 -7.47 -13.92 3.57
C ASP A 73 -8.00 -13.49 2.18
N ALA A 74 -7.76 -12.22 1.83
CA ALA A 74 -8.17 -11.60 0.57
C ALA A 74 -6.96 -11.08 -0.22
N LYS A 75 -7.14 -10.94 -1.52
CA LYS A 75 -6.14 -10.39 -2.46
C LYS A 75 -6.84 -9.44 -3.42
N CYS A 76 -6.11 -8.47 -3.95
CA CYS A 76 -6.66 -7.59 -4.99
C CYS A 76 -7.16 -8.39 -6.21
N SER A 77 -6.47 -9.48 -6.57
CA SER A 77 -6.87 -10.35 -7.69
C SER A 77 -8.23 -11.05 -7.50
N ASN A 78 -8.66 -11.23 -6.26
CA ASN A 78 -9.86 -12.01 -5.91
C ASN A 78 -10.96 -11.14 -5.28
N LEU A 79 -10.73 -9.83 -5.18
CA LEU A 79 -11.68 -8.89 -4.62
C LEU A 79 -12.87 -8.74 -5.58
N LYS A 80 -14.04 -9.22 -5.17
CA LYS A 80 -15.29 -9.03 -5.92
C LYS A 80 -15.85 -7.66 -5.61
N VAL A 81 -15.50 -6.67 -6.43
CA VAL A 81 -16.10 -5.34 -6.30
C VAL A 81 -17.32 -5.24 -7.19
N ASN A 82 -18.49 -5.24 -6.56
CA ASN A 82 -19.77 -5.22 -7.28
C ASN A 82 -20.23 -3.79 -7.62
N ASN A 83 -19.73 -2.77 -6.91
CA ASN A 83 -19.95 -1.35 -7.24
C ASN A 83 -19.02 -0.43 -6.43
N PHE A 84 -18.23 0.41 -7.10
CA PHE A 84 -17.46 1.49 -6.45
C PHE A 84 -18.30 2.78 -6.27
N ALA A 85 -19.47 2.85 -6.92
CA ALA A 85 -20.30 4.05 -7.03
C ALA A 85 -21.37 4.19 -5.93
N ASN A 86 -21.51 3.20 -5.04
CA ASN A 86 -22.32 3.40 -3.84
C ASN A 86 -21.47 4.20 -2.87
N GLY A 87 -21.57 5.53 -2.98
CA GLY A 87 -20.94 6.47 -2.08
C GLY A 87 -21.09 5.99 -0.65
N ILE A 88 -19.95 5.90 0.03
CA ILE A 88 -19.93 5.87 1.49
C ILE A 88 -20.65 7.15 1.88
N LYS A 89 -21.91 7.04 2.32
CA LYS A 89 -22.64 8.16 2.90
C LYS A 89 -21.86 8.72 4.09
#